data_AF-A0A520EN14-F1
#
_entry.id   AF-A0A520EN14-F1
#
_cell.length_a   1.000
_cell.length_b   1.000
_cell.length_c   1.000
_cell.angle_alpha   90.00
_cell.angle_beta   90.00
_cell.angle_gamma   90.00
#
_symmetry.space_group_name_H-M   'P 1'
#
loop_
_entity.id
_entity.type
_entity.pdbx_description
1 polymer ?
#
loop_
_entity_poly.entity_id
_entity_poly.type
_entity_poly.pdbx_seq_one_letter_code
_entity_poly.pdbx_strand_id
1 'polypeptide(L)'
;MSAIGHCRAVLAVVVVASSAMFGQVAAASADEWRALPADKPASADGSALDHIEEIDDRQLNMYVYSAAMEKAILLEVIRPADTSVPRPTLYLLNGAGGGEDSATWQARTDVVDFFADKNVNVVTPV
;
A
#
# COMPACT_ATOMS: atom_id res chain seq x y z
N MET A 1 -60.75 5.14 2.58
CA MET A 1 -59.73 5.16 1.52
C MET A 1 -58.48 4.52 2.10
N SER A 2 -58.13 3.36 1.55
CA SER A 2 -57.02 2.51 2.01
C SER A 2 -55.69 3.08 1.52
N ALA A 3 -54.68 3.14 2.38
CA ALA A 3 -53.28 3.26 1.97
C ALA A 3 -52.44 2.32 2.83
N ILE A 4 -52.07 1.21 2.19
CA ILE A 4 -51.23 0.12 2.67
C ILE A 4 -49.77 0.49 2.42
N GLY A 5 -48.91 0.17 3.40
CA GLY A 5 -47.60 -0.42 3.11
C GLY A 5 -46.40 0.53 3.21
N HIS A 6 -45.24 0.13 3.70
CA HIS A 6 -44.76 -1.18 4.16
C HIS A 6 -43.68 -0.93 5.22
N CYS A 7 -43.89 -1.47 6.42
CA CYS A 7 -42.85 -1.56 7.45
C CYS A 7 -41.80 -2.56 6.93
N ARG A 8 -40.63 -2.08 6.51
CA ARG A 8 -39.51 -2.96 6.15
C ARG A 8 -38.97 -3.57 7.44
N ALA A 9 -39.48 -4.75 7.79
CA ALA A 9 -38.87 -5.59 8.81
C ALA A 9 -37.51 -6.04 8.28
N VAL A 10 -36.43 -5.50 8.84
CA VAL A 10 -35.08 -6.01 8.62
C VAL A 10 -34.98 -7.30 9.44
N LEU A 11 -35.00 -8.43 8.75
CA LEU A 11 -34.78 -9.74 9.35
C LEU A 11 -33.29 -9.85 9.70
N ALA A 12 -32.91 -9.56 10.94
CA ALA A 12 -31.58 -9.86 11.45
C ALA A 12 -31.49 -11.37 11.70
N VAL A 13 -30.99 -12.12 10.71
CA VAL A 13 -30.60 -13.52 10.93
C VAL A 13 -29.30 -13.50 11.72
N VAL A 14 -29.41 -13.69 13.03
CA VAL A 14 -28.24 -13.97 13.88
C VAL A 14 -27.87 -15.43 13.66
N VAL A 15 -26.92 -15.67 12.76
CA VAL A 15 -26.23 -16.97 12.69
C VAL A 15 -25.17 -16.97 13.79
N VAL A 16 -25.46 -17.63 14.91
CA VAL A 16 -24.42 -18.01 15.87
C VAL A 16 -23.66 -19.20 15.28
N ALA A 17 -22.58 -18.93 14.56
CA ALA A 17 -21.64 -19.95 14.11
C ALA A 17 -20.48 -20.03 15.12
N SER A 18 -20.49 -21.10 15.92
CA SER A 18 -19.35 -21.50 16.74
C SER A 18 -18.20 -21.96 15.83
N SER A 19 -17.20 -21.11 15.62
CA SER A 19 -16.04 -21.38 14.76
C SER A 19 -14.74 -21.02 15.46
N ALA A 20 -14.31 -21.80 16.45
CA ALA A 20 -13.09 -21.56 17.21
C ALA A 20 -11.79 -22.10 16.54
N MET A 21 -11.81 -22.46 15.25
CA MET A 21 -10.67 -23.12 14.57
C MET A 21 -10.46 -22.73 13.11
N PHE A 22 -10.94 -21.56 12.68
CA PHE A 22 -10.54 -20.99 11.40
C PHE A 22 -9.94 -19.62 11.67
N GLY A 23 -8.66 -19.45 11.31
CA GLY A 23 -7.95 -18.18 11.44
C GLY A 23 -8.78 -17.05 10.84
N GLN A 24 -8.72 -15.87 11.46
CA GLN A 24 -9.41 -14.68 10.97
C GLN A 24 -9.12 -14.51 9.49
N VAL A 25 -10.13 -14.73 8.65
CA VAL A 25 -10.08 -14.27 7.27
C VAL A 25 -10.27 -12.76 7.37
N ALA A 26 -9.16 -12.02 7.34
CA ALA A 26 -9.22 -10.58 7.18
C ALA A 26 -9.99 -10.30 5.88
N ALA A 27 -11.19 -9.72 6.01
CA ALA A 27 -11.96 -9.31 4.86
C ALA A 27 -11.25 -8.10 4.25
N ALA A 28 -10.47 -8.33 3.21
CA ALA A 28 -9.75 -7.26 2.55
C ALA A 28 -10.77 -6.25 1.98
N SER A 29 -10.78 -5.04 2.54
CA SER A 29 -11.70 -3.99 2.09
C SER A 29 -11.11 -3.23 0.90
N ALA A 30 -11.96 -2.71 0.02
CA ALA A 30 -11.53 -1.86 -1.09
C ALA A 30 -10.89 -0.53 -0.64
N ASP A 31 -10.84 -0.23 0.66
CA ASP A 31 -10.16 0.93 1.23
C ASP A 31 -8.76 0.62 1.76
N GLU A 32 -8.44 -0.66 2.02
CA GLU A 32 -7.16 -1.06 2.67
C GLU A 32 -5.92 -0.65 1.88
N TRP A 33 -6.03 -0.63 0.56
CA TRP A 33 -4.91 -0.32 -0.31
C TRP A 33 -4.83 1.18 -0.64
N ARG A 34 -5.85 1.98 -0.25
CA ARG A 34 -5.87 3.44 -0.39
C ARG A 34 -5.13 4.14 0.74
N ALA A 35 -5.31 3.63 1.95
CA ALA A 35 -4.69 4.15 3.15
C ALA A 35 -3.29 3.55 3.32
N LEU A 36 -2.38 4.32 3.92
CA LEU A 36 -1.14 3.74 4.42
C LEU A 36 -1.45 2.81 5.60
N PRO A 37 -0.68 1.73 5.77
CA PRO A 37 -0.91 0.79 6.85
C PRO A 37 -0.72 1.50 8.21
N ALA A 38 -1.74 1.39 9.09
CA ALA A 38 -1.68 1.93 10.44
C ALA A 38 -0.75 1.11 11.36
N ASP A 39 -0.63 -0.19 11.07
CA ASP A 39 0.30 -1.10 11.71
C ASP A 39 1.57 -1.27 10.87
N LYS A 40 2.65 -1.77 11.47
CA LYS A 40 3.89 -2.11 10.78
C LYS A 40 3.86 -3.57 10.30
N PRO A 41 3.50 -3.87 9.04
CA PRO A 41 3.50 -5.24 8.56
C PRO A 41 4.90 -5.86 8.67
N ALA A 42 4.94 -7.10 9.14
CA ALA A 42 6.16 -7.88 9.30
C ALA A 42 6.05 -9.21 8.53
N SER A 43 7.17 -9.63 7.98
CA SER A 43 7.34 -10.91 7.31
C SER A 43 7.89 -11.96 8.29
N ALA A 44 7.63 -13.24 8.00
CA ALA A 44 8.05 -14.37 8.84
C ALA A 44 9.58 -14.52 8.94
N ASP A 45 10.33 -13.96 7.98
CA ASP A 45 11.80 -13.94 7.98
C ASP A 45 12.39 -12.86 8.89
N GLY A 46 11.55 -12.06 9.57
CA GLY A 46 11.96 -10.96 10.43
C GLY A 46 12.13 -9.61 9.70
N SER A 47 11.97 -9.56 8.38
CA SER A 47 11.90 -8.29 7.64
C SER A 47 10.59 -7.57 7.96
N ALA A 48 10.60 -6.25 8.05
CA ALA A 48 9.40 -5.50 8.45
C ALA A 48 9.38 -4.08 7.87
N LEU A 49 8.18 -3.55 7.65
CA LEU A 49 8.02 -2.11 7.45
C LEU A 49 8.47 -1.40 8.73
N ASP A 50 9.47 -0.54 8.63
CA ASP A 50 9.89 0.27 9.76
C ASP A 50 9.05 1.53 9.87
N HIS A 51 9.07 2.41 8.87
CA HIS A 51 8.22 3.60 8.85
C HIS A 51 7.99 4.11 7.43
N ILE A 52 7.03 5.03 7.30
CA ILE A 52 6.74 5.75 6.05
C ILE A 52 6.78 7.24 6.36
N GLU A 53 7.46 8.00 5.52
CA GLU A 53 7.39 9.45 5.48
C GLU A 53 6.62 9.86 4.22
N GLU A 54 5.54 10.60 4.39
CA GLU A 54 4.79 11.18 3.26
C GLU A 54 5.49 12.46 2.82
N ILE A 55 5.94 12.51 1.56
CA ILE A 55 6.51 13.72 0.96
C ILE A 55 5.39 14.61 0.43
N ASP A 56 4.46 14.00 -0.31
CA ASP A 56 3.23 14.63 -0.79
C ASP A 56 2.14 13.56 -1.03
N ASP A 57 1.04 13.94 -1.69
CA ASP A 57 -0.08 13.05 -2.00
C ASP A 57 0.30 11.81 -2.83
N ARG A 58 1.47 11.77 -3.45
CA ARG A 58 1.91 10.66 -4.32
C ARG A 58 3.32 10.17 -4.05
N GLN A 59 4.18 10.95 -3.43
CA GLN A 59 5.55 10.58 -3.14
C GLN A 59 5.71 10.19 -1.68
N LEU A 60 6.31 9.03 -1.44
CA LEU A 60 6.58 8.50 -0.11
C LEU A 60 8.03 8.05 -0.01
N ASN A 61 8.63 8.22 1.16
CA ASN A 61 9.81 7.48 1.56
C ASN A 61 9.39 6.34 2.48
N MET A 62 9.59 5.11 2.05
CA MET A 62 9.28 3.91 2.82
C MET A 62 10.56 3.25 3.28
N TYR A 63 10.72 3.05 4.59
CA TYR A 63 11.86 2.39 5.19
C TYR A 63 11.48 0.95 5.56
N VAL A 64 12.16 -0.03 4.95
CA VAL A 64 11.92 -1.46 5.19
C VAL A 64 13.16 -2.08 5.82
N TYR A 65 13.03 -2.61 7.03
CA TYR A 65 14.08 -3.42 7.63
C TYR A 65 14.20 -4.75 6.88
N SER A 66 15.40 -5.02 6.35
CA SER A 66 15.75 -6.30 5.75
C SER A 66 16.53 -7.14 6.75
N ALA A 67 15.96 -8.25 7.20
CA ALA A 67 16.64 -9.17 8.11
C ALA A 67 17.91 -9.78 7.48
N ALA A 68 17.87 -10.03 6.16
CA ALA A 68 19.01 -10.60 5.43
C ALA A 68 20.20 -9.61 5.29
N MET A 69 19.93 -8.30 5.31
CA MET A 69 20.95 -7.26 5.17
C MET A 69 21.25 -6.54 6.50
N GLU A 70 20.50 -6.87 7.56
CA GLU A 70 20.59 -6.28 8.90
C GLU A 70 20.50 -4.74 8.92
N LYS A 71 19.74 -4.15 7.98
CA LYS A 71 19.55 -2.69 7.91
C LYS A 71 18.19 -2.29 7.34
N ALA A 72 17.77 -1.07 7.64
CA ALA A 72 16.65 -0.43 6.96
C ALA A 72 17.07 0.06 5.57
N ILE A 73 16.28 -0.28 4.56
CA ILE A 73 16.45 0.15 3.18
C ILE A 73 15.42 1.23 2.89
N LEU A 74 15.87 2.36 2.34
CA LEU A 74 14.99 3.41 1.84
C LEU A 74 14.44 2.99 0.47
N LEU A 75 13.12 3.09 0.33
CA LEU A 75 12.40 2.95 -0.92
C LEU A 75 11.67 4.26 -1.20
N GLU A 76 12.04 4.94 -2.28
CA GLU A 76 11.27 6.07 -2.79
C GLU A 76 10.10 5.52 -3.63
N VAL A 77 8.88 5.94 -3.31
CA VAL A 77 7.67 5.39 -3.91
C VAL A 77 6.84 6.50 -4.56
N ILE A 78 6.47 6.31 -5.82
CA ILE A 78 5.46 7.11 -6.53
C ILE A 78 4.16 6.30 -6.59
N ARG A 79 3.10 6.78 -5.93
CA ARG A 79 1.76 6.20 -5.97
C ARG A 79 1.11 6.43 -7.35
N PRO A 80 0.21 5.54 -7.80
CA PRO A 80 -0.52 5.71 -9.05
C PRO A 80 -1.37 6.97 -9.04
N ALA A 81 -1.69 7.48 -10.23
CA ALA A 81 -2.62 8.61 -10.40
C ALA A 81 -4.02 8.30 -9.83
N ASP A 82 -4.48 7.05 -9.96
CA ASP A 82 -5.75 6.60 -9.42
C ASP A 82 -5.58 5.50 -8.36
N THR A 83 -5.85 5.89 -7.12
CA THR A 83 -5.97 5.03 -5.94
C THR A 83 -7.43 4.65 -5.64
N SER A 84 -8.29 4.45 -6.65
CA SER A 84 -9.63 3.85 -6.50
C SER A 84 -9.76 2.33 -6.77
N VAL A 85 -8.84 1.68 -7.48
CA VAL A 85 -8.64 0.20 -7.49
C VAL A 85 -7.15 -0.22 -7.41
N PRO A 86 -6.80 -1.43 -6.93
CA PRO A 86 -5.41 -1.91 -6.86
C PRO A 86 -4.65 -1.79 -8.19
N ARG A 87 -3.40 -1.34 -8.12
CA ARG A 87 -2.54 -1.04 -9.29
C ARG A 87 -1.25 -1.88 -9.28
N PRO A 88 -0.67 -2.21 -10.46
CA PRO A 88 0.60 -2.93 -10.54
C PRO A 88 1.74 -2.12 -9.91
N THR A 89 2.84 -2.80 -9.61
CA THR A 89 4.07 -2.21 -9.09
C THR A 89 5.22 -2.40 -10.06
N LEU A 90 5.93 -1.32 -10.36
CA LEU A 90 7.18 -1.29 -11.11
C LEU A 90 8.33 -1.04 -10.14
N TYR A 91 9.29 -1.95 -10.10
CA TYR A 91 10.57 -1.71 -9.42
C TYR A 91 11.54 -1.06 -10.40
N LEU A 92 11.87 0.20 -10.16
CA LEU A 92 12.75 1.00 -11.01
C LEU A 92 14.09 1.15 -10.30
N LEU A 93 15.07 0.34 -10.73
CA LEU A 93 16.39 0.32 -10.12
C LEU A 93 17.25 1.48 -10.65
N ASN A 94 17.97 2.12 -9.74
CA ASN A 94 19.05 3.03 -10.09
C ASN A 94 20.23 2.28 -10.75
N GLY A 95 21.15 3.05 -11.34
CA GLY A 95 22.37 2.52 -11.94
C GLY A 95 23.40 2.06 -10.90
N ALA A 96 24.68 2.09 -11.29
CA ALA A 96 25.78 1.60 -10.44
C ALA A 96 25.89 2.30 -9.08
N GLY A 97 25.43 3.55 -8.96
CA GLY A 97 25.41 4.30 -7.70
C GLY A 97 24.33 3.85 -6.71
N GLY A 98 23.36 3.02 -7.13
CA GLY A 98 22.33 2.45 -6.25
C GLY A 98 21.26 3.44 -5.75
N GLY A 99 21.56 4.74 -5.75
CA GLY A 99 20.76 5.76 -5.07
C GLY A 99 21.60 6.65 -4.15
N GLU A 100 22.84 6.24 -3.85
CA GLU A 100 23.72 6.87 -2.86
C GLU A 100 24.51 8.07 -3.41
N ASP A 101 24.45 8.31 -4.71
CA ASP A 101 25.07 9.46 -5.38
C ASP A 101 24.05 10.28 -6.16
N SER A 102 24.49 11.34 -6.84
CA SER A 102 23.59 12.22 -7.59
C SER A 102 23.05 11.64 -8.91
N ALA A 103 23.42 10.41 -9.30
CA ALA A 103 23.04 9.78 -10.57
C ALA A 103 21.78 8.90 -10.40
N THR A 104 20.74 9.46 -9.76
CA THR A 104 19.43 8.82 -9.58
C THR A 104 18.42 9.24 -10.66
N TRP A 105 17.36 8.47 -10.83
CA TRP A 105 16.24 8.86 -11.72
C TRP A 105 15.62 10.19 -11.27
N GLN A 106 15.39 10.34 -9.98
CA GLN A 106 14.76 11.48 -9.33
C GLN A 106 15.56 12.76 -9.51
N ALA A 107 16.90 12.67 -9.47
CA ALA A 107 17.79 13.83 -9.63
C ALA A 107 18.10 14.18 -11.09
N ARG A 108 17.95 13.24 -12.02
CA ARG A 108 18.46 13.38 -13.42
C ARG A 108 17.37 13.34 -14.49
N THR A 109 16.12 13.10 -14.12
CA THR A 109 15.00 12.98 -15.06
C THR A 109 13.74 13.62 -14.49
N ASP A 110 12.69 13.65 -15.31
CA ASP A 110 11.33 14.05 -14.97
C ASP A 110 10.47 12.84 -14.53
N VAL A 111 11.07 11.83 -13.89
CA VAL A 111 10.40 10.55 -13.58
C VAL A 111 9.06 10.72 -12.85
N VAL A 112 8.96 11.68 -11.92
CA VAL A 112 7.72 11.96 -11.19
C VAL A 112 6.62 12.47 -12.14
N ASP A 113 6.97 13.40 -13.03
CA ASP A 113 6.04 13.96 -14.02
C ASP A 113 5.66 12.92 -15.07
N PHE A 114 6.61 12.08 -15.50
CA PHE A 114 6.36 11.00 -16.46
C PHE A 114 5.30 10.01 -15.95
N PHE A 115 5.33 9.69 -14.64
CA PHE A 115 4.34 8.82 -14.01
C PHE A 115 3.10 9.58 -13.50
N ALA A 116 2.98 10.89 -13.75
CA ALA A 116 1.92 11.71 -13.17
C ALA A 116 0.50 11.28 -13.60
N ASP A 117 0.35 10.69 -14.79
CA ASP A 117 -0.93 10.24 -15.34
C ASP A 117 -1.04 8.71 -15.43
N LYS A 118 -0.10 7.99 -14.81
CA LYS A 118 0.00 6.53 -14.91
C LYS A 118 -0.56 5.85 -13.67
N ASN A 119 -1.25 4.73 -13.91
CA ASN A 119 -1.86 3.91 -12.86
C ASN A 119 -0.93 2.75 -12.46
N VAL A 120 0.26 3.09 -11.98
CA VAL A 120 1.30 2.16 -11.51
C VAL A 120 1.95 2.72 -10.24
N ASN A 121 2.25 1.85 -9.28
CA ASN A 121 3.16 2.18 -8.18
C ASN A 121 4.60 2.06 -8.69
N VAL A 122 5.45 3.06 -8.50
CA VAL A 122 6.87 2.97 -8.86
C VAL A 122 7.68 2.95 -7.58
N VAL A 123 8.56 1.96 -7.43
CA VAL A 123 9.38 1.76 -6.23
C VAL A 123 10.85 1.78 -6.64
N THR A 124 11.62 2.69 -6.08
CA THR A 124 13.06 2.84 -6.33
C THR A 124 13.83 2.65 -5.03
N PRO A 125 14.58 1.54 -4.88
CA PRO A 125 15.51 1.37 -3.77
C PRO A 125 16.66 2.38 -3.85
N VAL A 126 17.08 2.85 -2.68
CA VAL A 126 18.23 3.74 -2.48
C VAL A 126 19.30 3.02 -1.66
#